data_AF-A0A8S0FL32-F1
#
_entry.id   AF-A0A8S0FL32-F1
#
_cell.length_a   1.000
_cell.length_b   1.000
_cell.length_c   1.000
_cell.angle_alpha   90.00
_cell.angle_beta   90.00
_cell.angle_gamma   90.00
#
_symmetry.space_group_name_H-M   'P 1'
#
loop_
_entity.id
_entity.type
_entity.pdbx_description
1 polymer ?
#
loop_
_entity_poly.entity_id
_entity_poly.type
_entity_poly.pdbx_seq_one_letter_code
_entity_poly.pdbx_strand_id
1 'polypeptide(L)'
;MLKGVSTWHLNSPEEFTKVQNKIKDLVASGQLGIFANGYWGHPAMKLPPEVNLIAVAHYLQALECQRDANRVVALLGGKTPHIQNLAVGGVANPINLDGLGVLNLERLMYIKSFIDKLSDFVEQVYKVDTAVIAAFYPEWLTRGKGAVNYLSVPEFPTDSKNGQLPVPGRLH
;
A
#
# COMPACT_ATOMS: atom_id res chain seq x y z
N MET A 1 19.14 9.77 8.42
CA MET A 1 17.88 10.41 8.01
C MET A 1 16.65 9.67 8.54
N LEU A 2 16.53 8.34 8.47
CA LEU A 2 15.31 7.64 8.94
C LEU A 2 15.32 7.18 10.41
N LYS A 3 16.50 7.16 11.07
CA LYS A 3 16.61 6.83 12.50
C LYS A 3 15.77 7.81 13.32
N GLY A 4 14.71 7.29 13.96
CA GLY A 4 13.80 8.06 14.82
C GLY A 4 12.51 8.55 14.15
N VAL A 5 12.37 8.39 12.83
CA VAL A 5 11.16 8.79 12.08
C VAL A 5 10.28 7.58 11.76
N SER A 6 10.89 6.41 11.52
CA SER A 6 10.20 5.15 11.27
C SER A 6 10.94 4.00 11.98
N THR A 7 10.18 3.03 12.48
CA THR A 7 10.68 1.77 13.05
C THR A 7 10.80 0.65 12.02
N TRP A 8 10.58 0.95 10.73
CA TRP A 8 10.59 -0.03 9.66
C TRP A 8 11.95 -0.74 9.57
N HIS A 9 11.91 -2.07 9.61
CA HIS A 9 13.07 -2.93 9.79
C HIS A 9 14.00 -3.00 8.56
N LEU A 10 13.53 -2.61 7.37
CA LEU A 10 14.32 -2.62 6.13
C LEU A 10 14.94 -1.25 5.79
N ASN A 11 15.10 -0.37 6.78
CA ASN A 11 15.77 0.93 6.63
C ASN A 11 17.28 0.89 6.92
N SER A 12 17.93 -0.24 6.66
CA SER A 12 19.36 -0.40 6.96
C SER A 12 20.25 0.11 5.81
N PRO A 13 21.47 0.58 6.11
CA PRO A 13 22.44 0.98 5.07
C PRO A 13 22.73 -0.14 4.05
N GLU A 14 22.73 -1.39 4.50
CA GLU A 14 22.97 -2.57 3.66
C GLU A 14 21.83 -2.75 2.65
N GLU A 15 20.57 -2.57 3.07
CA GLU A 15 19.42 -2.65 2.17
C GLU A 15 19.46 -1.54 1.11
N PHE A 16 19.72 -0.30 1.51
CA PHE A 16 19.85 0.81 0.56
C PHE A 16 21.03 0.62 -0.39
N THR A 17 22.13 0.04 0.06
CA THR A 17 23.28 -0.28 -0.80
C THR A 17 22.90 -1.32 -1.85
N LYS A 18 22.16 -2.38 -1.47
CA LYS A 18 21.66 -3.39 -2.42
C LYS A 18 20.73 -2.76 -3.46
N VAL A 19 19.79 -1.91 -3.03
CA VAL A 19 18.89 -1.20 -3.94
C VAL A 19 19.67 -0.28 -4.87
N GLN A 20 20.63 0.49 -4.35
CA GLN A 20 21.46 1.37 -5.16
C GLN A 20 22.24 0.60 -6.23
N ASN A 21 22.82 -0.56 -5.88
CA ASN A 21 23.54 -1.39 -6.84
C ASN A 21 22.61 -1.91 -7.95
N LYS A 22 21.40 -2.39 -7.60
CA LYS A 22 20.40 -2.79 -8.61
C LYS A 22 20.03 -1.66 -9.58
N ILE A 23 19.88 -0.43 -9.06
CA ILE A 23 19.59 0.74 -9.91
C ILE A 23 20.79 1.06 -10.81
N LYS A 24 22.01 1.02 -10.26
CA LYS A 24 23.25 1.24 -11.03
C LYS A 24 23.39 0.23 -12.17
N ASP A 25 23.16 -1.05 -11.89
CA ASP A 25 23.24 -2.12 -12.89
C ASP A 25 22.18 -1.92 -13.99
N LEU A 26 20.95 -1.54 -13.62
CA LEU A 26 19.88 -1.22 -14.57
C LEU A 26 20.28 -0.06 -15.49
N VAL A 27 20.80 1.03 -14.93
CA VAL A 27 21.24 2.20 -15.72
C VAL A 27 22.44 1.84 -16.60
N ALA A 28 23.41 1.09 -16.07
CA ALA A 28 24.60 0.64 -16.79
C ALA A 28 24.27 -0.30 -17.96
N SER A 29 23.18 -1.06 -17.87
CA SER A 29 22.70 -1.91 -18.97
C SER A 29 22.25 -1.13 -20.21
N GLY A 30 21.94 0.16 -20.07
CA GLY A 30 21.31 0.98 -21.12
C GLY A 30 19.84 0.64 -21.40
N GLN A 31 19.29 -0.41 -20.78
CA GLN A 31 17.91 -0.86 -20.93
C GLN A 31 17.05 -0.38 -19.77
N LEU A 32 16.79 0.93 -19.72
CA LEU A 32 16.05 1.55 -18.60
C LEU A 32 14.57 1.16 -18.53
N GLY A 33 14.01 0.53 -19.57
CA GLY A 33 12.62 0.05 -19.60
C GLY A 33 11.63 1.18 -19.27
N ILE A 34 10.82 0.98 -18.24
CA ILE A 34 9.83 1.97 -17.77
C ILE A 34 10.45 3.29 -17.25
N PHE A 35 11.76 3.32 -17.02
CA PHE A 35 12.48 4.51 -16.57
C PHE A 35 13.18 5.27 -17.71
N ALA A 36 13.11 4.76 -18.95
CA ALA A 36 13.67 5.44 -20.11
C ALA A 36 12.92 6.74 -20.41
N ASN A 37 13.64 7.80 -20.77
CA ASN A 37 13.10 9.13 -21.09
C ASN A 37 12.21 9.76 -20.00
N GLY A 38 12.43 9.39 -18.72
CA GLY A 38 11.81 10.07 -17.60
C GLY A 38 12.31 11.51 -17.43
N TYR A 39 11.58 12.31 -16.65
CA TYR A 39 11.91 13.71 -16.32
C TYR A 39 13.05 13.83 -15.29
N TRP A 40 14.10 13.02 -15.44
CA TRP A 40 15.25 12.99 -14.54
C TRP A 40 16.02 14.31 -14.62
N GLY A 41 16.33 14.91 -13.47
CA GLY A 41 17.00 16.22 -13.40
C GLY A 41 16.11 17.43 -13.68
N HIS A 42 14.80 17.23 -13.86
CA HIS A 42 13.86 18.34 -14.06
C HIS A 42 13.87 19.28 -12.83
N PRO A 43 13.80 20.62 -12.99
CA PRO A 43 13.89 21.59 -11.88
C PRO A 43 12.82 21.42 -10.79
N ALA A 44 11.71 20.76 -11.12
CA ALA A 44 10.67 20.44 -10.15
C ALA A 44 11.00 19.22 -9.25
N MET A 45 12.06 18.45 -9.53
CA MET A 45 12.54 17.36 -8.67
C MET A 45 13.43 17.94 -7.57
N LYS A 46 12.87 18.14 -6.37
CA LYS A 46 13.54 18.85 -5.27
C LYS A 46 14.16 17.95 -4.20
N LEU A 47 13.89 16.65 -4.27
CA LEU A 47 14.35 15.71 -3.24
C LEU A 47 15.87 15.51 -3.34
N PRO A 48 16.58 15.45 -2.20
CA PRO A 48 17.99 15.09 -2.20
C PRO A 48 18.19 13.63 -2.61
N PRO A 49 19.38 13.25 -3.15
CA PRO A 49 19.65 11.89 -3.61
C PRO A 49 19.37 10.79 -2.58
N GLU A 50 19.61 11.05 -1.30
CA GLU A 50 19.37 10.10 -0.22
C GLU A 50 17.88 9.79 -0.05
N VAL A 51 17.02 10.82 -0.15
CA VAL A 51 15.56 10.65 -0.05
C VAL A 51 15.02 9.96 -1.31
N ASN A 52 15.58 10.25 -2.49
CA ASN A 52 15.24 9.51 -3.71
C ASN A 52 15.57 8.02 -3.57
N LEU A 53 16.74 7.67 -3.03
CA LEU A 53 17.13 6.27 -2.83
C LEU A 53 16.19 5.54 -1.86
N ILE A 54 15.80 6.21 -0.76
CA ILE A 54 14.81 5.69 0.19
C ILE A 54 13.47 5.44 -0.52
N ALA A 55 12.98 6.42 -1.27
CA ALA A 55 11.71 6.30 -1.98
C ALA A 55 11.71 5.15 -3.00
N VAL A 56 12.82 4.94 -3.72
CA VAL A 56 12.95 3.81 -4.66
C VAL A 56 13.01 2.47 -3.91
N ALA A 57 13.69 2.40 -2.77
CA ALA A 57 13.69 1.18 -1.95
C ALA A 57 12.28 0.82 -1.48
N HIS A 58 11.53 1.80 -0.96
CA HIS A 58 10.14 1.62 -0.53
C HIS A 58 9.20 1.32 -1.69
N TYR A 59 9.43 1.88 -2.88
CA TYR A 59 8.69 1.52 -4.10
C TYR A 59 8.81 0.02 -4.41
N LEU A 60 10.03 -0.54 -4.34
CA LEU A 60 10.24 -1.97 -4.58
C LEU A 60 9.60 -2.83 -3.48
N GLN A 61 9.66 -2.40 -2.22
CA GLN A 61 9.02 -3.10 -1.10
C GLN A 61 7.49 -3.04 -1.19
N ALA A 62 6.91 -1.94 -1.68
CA ALA A 62 5.47 -1.79 -1.88
C ALA A 62 4.90 -2.83 -2.87
N LEU A 63 5.70 -3.28 -3.85
CA LEU A 63 5.31 -4.34 -4.79
C LEU A 63 5.11 -5.69 -4.08
N GLU A 64 5.84 -5.98 -3.00
CA GLU A 64 5.59 -7.17 -2.17
C GLU A 64 4.38 -6.96 -1.27
N CYS A 65 4.27 -5.80 -0.63
CA CYS A 65 3.16 -5.46 0.26
C CYS A 65 1.80 -5.55 -0.46
N GLN A 66 1.67 -4.98 -1.65
CA GLN A 66 0.42 -5.09 -2.43
C GLN A 66 0.10 -6.54 -2.83
N ARG A 67 1.11 -7.40 -3.01
CA ARG A 67 0.93 -8.82 -3.31
C ARG A 67 0.34 -9.54 -2.11
N ASP A 68 0.82 -9.24 -0.90
CA ASP A 68 0.25 -9.74 0.35
C ASP A 68 -1.20 -9.28 0.56
N ALA A 69 -1.52 -8.02 0.22
CA ALA A 69 -2.89 -7.53 0.26
C ALA A 69 -3.80 -8.31 -0.68
N ASN A 70 -3.34 -8.56 -1.91
CA ASN A 70 -4.06 -9.35 -2.89
C ASN A 70 -4.20 -10.83 -2.50
N ARG A 71 -3.26 -11.39 -1.73
CA ARG A 71 -3.41 -12.75 -1.17
C ARG A 71 -4.60 -12.85 -0.22
N VAL A 72 -4.83 -11.83 0.62
CA VAL A 72 -6.02 -11.78 1.50
C VAL A 72 -7.30 -11.78 0.66
N VAL A 73 -7.35 -10.93 -0.37
CA VAL A 73 -8.50 -10.84 -1.28
C VAL A 73 -8.72 -12.17 -2.00
N ALA A 74 -7.66 -12.85 -2.45
CA ALA A 74 -7.78 -14.15 -3.12
C ALA A 74 -8.22 -15.28 -2.19
N LEU A 75 -7.77 -15.30 -0.93
CA LEU A 75 -8.15 -16.35 0.03
C LEU A 75 -9.66 -16.30 0.35
N LEU A 76 -10.24 -15.11 0.43
CA LEU A 76 -11.68 -14.94 0.65
C LEU A 76 -12.48 -14.96 -0.65
N GLY A 77 -11.98 -14.29 -1.68
CA GLY A 77 -12.65 -14.09 -2.96
C GLY A 77 -12.43 -15.19 -4.01
N GLY A 78 -11.60 -16.19 -3.71
CA GLY A 78 -11.16 -17.24 -4.64
C GLY A 78 -10.07 -16.80 -5.61
N LYS A 79 -10.13 -15.56 -6.13
CA LYS A 79 -9.11 -14.96 -7.02
C LYS A 79 -9.14 -13.43 -6.98
N THR A 80 -8.06 -12.81 -7.48
CA THR A 80 -7.98 -11.35 -7.72
C THR A 80 -7.08 -11.08 -8.92
N PRO A 81 -7.41 -10.13 -9.83
CA PRO A 81 -8.64 -9.32 -9.87
C PRO A 81 -9.93 -10.13 -10.12
N HIS A 82 -11.08 -9.51 -9.84
CA HIS A 82 -12.44 -10.07 -9.96
C HIS A 82 -12.73 -11.26 -9.02
N ILE A 83 -13.08 -10.97 -7.76
CA ILE A 83 -13.51 -11.99 -6.79
C ILE A 83 -14.75 -12.77 -7.28
N GLN A 84 -14.88 -14.01 -6.83
CA GLN A 84 -15.95 -14.93 -7.25
C GLN A 84 -16.60 -15.62 -6.04
N ASN A 85 -16.72 -14.91 -4.92
CA ASN A 85 -17.38 -15.39 -3.70
C ASN A 85 -18.68 -14.66 -3.38
N LEU A 86 -19.12 -13.70 -4.19
CA LEU A 86 -20.34 -12.94 -3.93
C LEU A 86 -21.58 -13.68 -4.46
N ALA A 87 -22.68 -13.58 -3.72
CA ALA A 87 -23.99 -14.02 -4.15
C ALA A 87 -25.05 -13.02 -3.66
N VAL A 88 -26.19 -12.92 -4.34
CA VAL A 88 -27.32 -12.13 -3.83
C VAL A 88 -27.76 -12.76 -2.50
N GLY A 89 -27.66 -11.99 -1.41
CA GLY A 89 -27.98 -12.44 -0.05
C GLY A 89 -26.76 -12.76 0.83
N GLY A 90 -25.52 -12.72 0.33
CA GLY A 90 -24.33 -12.91 1.16
C GLY A 90 -23.07 -13.30 0.39
N VAL A 91 -22.31 -14.23 0.98
CA VAL A 91 -21.06 -14.77 0.41
C VAL A 91 -21.11 -16.29 0.29
N ALA A 92 -20.35 -16.84 -0.65
CA ALA A 92 -20.25 -18.26 -0.94
C ALA A 92 -19.19 -18.98 -0.09
N ASN A 93 -18.55 -18.31 0.87
CA ASN A 93 -17.53 -18.90 1.73
C ASN A 93 -18.18 -19.81 2.80
N PRO A 94 -17.97 -21.15 2.76
CA PRO A 94 -18.44 -22.02 3.83
C PRO A 94 -17.52 -21.85 5.06
N ILE A 95 -18.06 -21.34 6.16
CA ILE A 95 -17.33 -21.21 7.43
C ILE A 95 -17.54 -22.48 8.25
N ASN A 96 -16.47 -23.22 8.49
CA ASN A 96 -16.46 -24.37 9.39
C ASN A 96 -15.03 -24.59 9.90
N LEU A 97 -14.83 -24.46 11.22
CA LEU A 97 -13.51 -24.48 11.84
C LEU A 97 -12.83 -25.86 11.79
N ASP A 98 -13.62 -26.93 11.74
CA ASP A 98 -13.14 -28.32 11.75
C ASP A 98 -13.18 -28.97 10.36
N GLY A 99 -13.76 -28.29 9.38
CA GLY A 99 -13.93 -28.79 8.02
C GLY A 99 -12.63 -28.76 7.21
N LEU A 100 -12.44 -29.80 6.40
CA LEU A 100 -11.39 -29.83 5.37
C LEU A 100 -11.88 -29.14 4.09
N GLY A 101 -11.03 -28.31 3.48
CA GLY A 101 -11.32 -27.65 2.20
C GLY A 101 -12.27 -26.46 2.27
N VAL A 102 -12.50 -25.90 3.45
CA VAL A 102 -13.42 -24.77 3.72
C VAL A 102 -12.70 -23.64 4.46
N LEU A 103 -13.41 -22.53 4.74
CA LEU A 103 -12.83 -21.43 5.53
C LEU A 103 -12.77 -21.85 7.01
N ASN A 104 -11.66 -22.50 7.35
CA ASN A 104 -11.36 -23.03 8.68
C ASN A 104 -10.37 -22.13 9.44
N LEU A 105 -10.01 -22.52 10.67
CA LEU A 105 -9.13 -21.71 11.52
C LEU A 105 -7.76 -21.46 10.89
N GLU A 106 -7.18 -22.45 10.21
CA GLU A 106 -5.89 -22.34 9.55
C GLU A 106 -5.90 -21.26 8.45
N ARG A 107 -6.95 -21.23 7.62
CA ARG A 107 -7.14 -20.19 6.60
C ARG A 107 -7.32 -18.80 7.22
N LEU A 108 -8.08 -18.69 8.32
CA LEU A 108 -8.30 -17.43 9.03
C LEU A 108 -6.99 -16.89 9.66
N MET A 109 -6.19 -17.76 10.29
CA MET A 109 -4.88 -17.37 10.82
C MET A 109 -3.94 -16.93 9.69
N TYR A 110 -4.00 -17.60 8.53
CA TYR A 110 -3.19 -17.23 7.38
C TYR A 110 -3.57 -15.83 6.86
N ILE A 111 -4.86 -15.53 6.74
CA ILE A 111 -5.37 -14.19 6.41
C ILE A 111 -4.86 -13.14 7.40
N LYS A 112 -4.99 -13.40 8.71
CA LYS A 112 -4.57 -12.47 9.77
C LYS A 112 -3.08 -12.14 9.66
N SER A 113 -2.25 -13.12 9.34
CA SER A 113 -0.80 -12.93 9.19
C SER A 113 -0.44 -11.95 8.07
N PHE A 114 -1.23 -11.88 7.00
CA PHE A 114 -1.03 -10.90 5.94
C PHE A 114 -1.52 -9.52 6.37
N ILE A 115 -2.70 -9.43 7.00
CA ILE A 115 -3.25 -8.16 7.49
C ILE A 115 -2.25 -7.44 8.41
N ASP A 116 -1.60 -8.17 9.31
CA ASP A 116 -0.63 -7.57 10.24
C ASP A 116 0.59 -6.99 9.52
N LYS A 117 1.11 -7.68 8.50
CA LYS A 117 2.22 -7.19 7.66
C LYS A 117 1.84 -5.92 6.90
N LEU A 118 0.60 -5.83 6.41
CA LEU A 118 0.11 -4.64 5.71
C LEU A 118 0.06 -3.44 6.65
N SER A 119 -0.44 -3.65 7.87
CA SER A 119 -0.52 -2.59 8.88
C SER A 119 0.85 -1.98 9.17
N ASP A 120 1.87 -2.82 9.36
CA ASP A 120 3.24 -2.35 9.61
C ASP A 120 3.78 -1.52 8.45
N PHE A 121 3.60 -1.97 7.20
CA PHE A 121 4.06 -1.22 6.04
C PHE A 121 3.32 0.11 5.87
N VAL A 122 2.00 0.13 6.04
CA VAL A 122 1.20 1.36 5.90
C VAL A 122 1.61 2.40 6.94
N GLU A 123 1.73 2.00 8.20
CA GLU A 123 2.02 2.90 9.31
C GLU A 123 3.48 3.38 9.31
N GLN A 124 4.42 2.50 8.97
CA GLN A 124 5.85 2.78 9.13
C GLN A 124 6.55 3.21 7.83
N VAL A 125 5.98 2.90 6.66
CA VAL A 125 6.55 3.27 5.35
C VAL A 125 5.65 4.28 4.66
N TYR A 126 4.43 3.89 4.28
CA TYR A 126 3.60 4.72 3.41
C TYR A 126 3.22 6.06 4.06
N LYS A 127 2.76 6.04 5.31
CA LYS A 127 2.41 7.25 6.06
C LYS A 127 3.61 8.17 6.26
N VAL A 128 4.77 7.59 6.57
CA VAL A 128 6.01 8.33 6.83
C VAL A 128 6.53 8.97 5.54
N ASP A 129 6.61 8.22 4.45
CA ASP A 129 7.04 8.72 3.15
C ASP A 129 6.15 9.84 2.66
N THR A 130 4.83 9.72 2.84
CA THR A 130 3.88 10.79 2.48
C THR A 130 4.23 12.10 3.19
N ALA A 131 4.50 12.06 4.49
CA ALA A 131 4.89 13.24 5.26
C ALA A 131 6.27 13.79 4.84
N VAL A 132 7.24 12.91 4.60
CA VAL A 132 8.59 13.30 4.14
C VAL A 132 8.51 14.00 2.79
N ILE A 133 7.84 13.41 1.80
CA ILE A 133 7.70 14.00 0.47
C ILE A 133 6.95 15.33 0.56
N ALA A 134 5.85 15.40 1.31
CA ALA A 134 5.11 16.65 1.49
C ALA A 134 5.97 17.78 2.08
N ALA A 135 6.90 17.47 3.00
CA ALA A 135 7.79 18.45 3.61
C ALA A 135 8.75 19.12 2.62
N PHE A 136 9.15 18.43 1.54
CA PHE A 136 10.01 18.99 0.47
C PHE A 136 9.22 19.72 -0.63
N TYR A 137 7.89 19.61 -0.62
CA TYR A 137 6.99 20.18 -1.62
C TYR A 137 5.88 21.06 -1.00
N PRO A 138 6.19 21.99 -0.08
CA PRO A 138 5.18 22.77 0.64
C PRO A 138 4.31 23.61 -0.31
N GLU A 139 4.89 24.07 -1.42
CA GLU A 139 4.17 24.87 -2.39
C GLU A 139 3.07 24.09 -3.14
N TRP A 140 3.10 22.76 -3.13
CA TRP A 140 2.07 21.92 -3.73
C TRP A 140 0.80 21.87 -2.87
N LEU A 141 0.89 22.21 -1.59
CA LEU A 141 -0.27 22.29 -0.68
C LEU A 141 -1.16 23.50 -0.95
N THR A 142 -0.66 24.53 -1.65
CA THR A 142 -1.39 25.78 -1.91
C THR A 142 -1.99 25.84 -3.33
N ARG A 143 -1.84 24.79 -4.12
CA ARG A 143 -2.32 24.70 -5.50
C ARG A 143 -3.04 23.39 -5.76
N GLY A 144 -3.75 23.30 -6.89
CA GLY A 144 -4.44 22.07 -7.28
C GLY A 144 -5.75 21.80 -6.54
N LYS A 145 -6.30 22.77 -5.80
CA LYS A 145 -7.67 22.68 -5.28
C LYS A 145 -8.64 22.54 -6.46
N GLY A 146 -9.20 21.35 -6.63
CA GLY A 146 -10.10 21.03 -7.76
C GLY A 146 -11.59 21.23 -7.48
N ALA A 147 -12.00 21.23 -6.20
CA ALA A 147 -13.38 21.40 -5.80
C ALA A 147 -13.50 22.16 -4.48
N VAL A 148 -14.68 22.74 -4.25
CA VAL A 148 -15.06 23.33 -2.96
C VAL A 148 -16.07 22.46 -2.21
N ASN A 149 -16.73 21.53 -2.91
CA ASN A 149 -17.74 20.64 -2.36
C ASN A 149 -17.29 19.19 -2.55
N TYR A 150 -17.39 18.39 -1.51
CA TYR A 150 -17.04 16.97 -1.51
C TYR A 150 -18.21 16.14 -1.00
N LEU A 151 -18.47 15.02 -1.69
CA LEU A 151 -19.50 14.05 -1.31
C LEU A 151 -18.83 12.72 -0.94
N SER A 152 -19.18 12.17 0.21
CA SER A 152 -18.81 10.80 0.61
C SER A 152 -20.06 10.03 1.04
N VAL A 153 -20.16 8.78 0.59
CA VAL A 153 -21.19 7.85 1.06
C VAL A 153 -20.59 7.04 2.23
N PRO A 154 -21.35 6.83 3.32
CA PRO A 154 -20.92 5.93 4.39
C PRO A 154 -20.56 4.53 3.87
N GLU A 155 -19.59 3.86 4.49
CA GLU A 155 -19.10 2.54 4.04
C GLU A 155 -18.78 1.61 5.22
N PHE A 156 -18.64 0.31 4.94
CA PHE A 156 -18.28 -0.76 5.86
C PHE A 156 -19.33 -1.05 6.95
N PRO A 157 -20.57 -1.47 6.60
CA PRO A 157 -21.62 -1.79 7.57
C PRO A 157 -21.19 -2.90 8.54
N THR A 158 -21.47 -2.70 9.83
CA THR A 158 -21.13 -3.65 10.91
C THR A 158 -22.35 -4.38 11.48
N ASP A 159 -23.55 -4.10 10.96
CA ASP A 159 -24.78 -4.82 11.27
C ASP A 159 -25.51 -5.27 9.99
N SER A 160 -26.47 -6.19 10.13
CA SER A 160 -27.23 -6.75 9.01
C SER A 160 -28.26 -5.81 8.40
N LYS A 161 -28.52 -4.66 9.03
CA LYS A 161 -29.49 -3.64 8.59
C LYS A 161 -28.80 -2.41 7.98
N ASN A 162 -27.47 -2.43 7.86
CA ASN A 162 -26.63 -1.30 7.48
C ASN A 162 -26.86 -0.05 8.37
N GLY A 163 -27.26 -0.24 9.62
CA GLY A 163 -27.56 0.85 10.57
C GLY A 163 -26.33 1.38 11.32
N GLN A 164 -25.32 0.53 11.51
CA GLN A 164 -24.05 0.87 12.15
C GLN A 164 -22.92 0.89 11.13
N LEU A 165 -22.25 2.04 11.04
CA LEU A 165 -21.16 2.31 10.11
C LEU A 165 -20.00 2.94 10.90
N PRO A 166 -18.80 2.35 10.86
CA PRO A 166 -17.64 2.84 11.62
C PRO A 166 -17.11 4.17 11.04
N VAL A 167 -17.40 4.46 9.77
CA VAL A 167 -17.03 5.71 9.10
C VAL A 167 -18.32 6.43 8.69
N PRO A 168 -18.76 7.47 9.44
CA PRO A 168 -19.94 8.22 9.07
C PRO A 168 -19.68 9.03 7.80
N GLY A 169 -20.57 8.94 6.82
CA GLY A 169 -20.52 9.77 5.62
C GLY A 169 -20.66 11.24 5.97
N ARG A 170 -19.95 12.12 5.25
CA ARG A 170 -19.98 13.56 5.44
C ARG A 170 -20.11 14.31 4.11
N LEU A 171 -20.87 15.39 4.15
CA LEU A 171 -20.92 16.46 3.16
C LEU A 171 -20.05 17.60 3.70
N HIS A 172 -19.06 18.03 2.93
CA HIS A 172 -18.15 19.13 3.29
C HIS A 172 -17.98 20.09 2.13
#